data_AF-A0A2U1KMK6-F1
#
_entry.id   AF-A0A2U1KMK6-F1
#
_cell.length_a   1.000
_cell.length_b   1.000
_cell.length_c   1.000
_cell.angle_alpha   90.00
_cell.angle_beta   90.00
_cell.angle_gamma   90.00
#
_symmetry.space_group_name_H-M   'P 1'
#
loop_
_entity.id
_entity.type
_entity.pdbx_description
1 polymer ?
#
loop_
_entity_poly.entity_id
_entity_poly.type
_entity_poly.pdbx_seq_one_letter_code
_entity_poly.pdbx_strand_id
1 'polypeptide(L)'
;MDNLVRLLELAYSAGSVSAVEIMRLGFQREVQEERGWFSFLYGWCVHVADRVAYLNAIIQELEFCIDDMSVAQLVVELRSDDGLVFADSIMYFKAIRDFEAEKLANMQLFLQASAAHLGRRMQFLARFNAM
;
A
#
# COMPACT_ATOMS: atom_id res chain seq x y z
N MET A 1 -3.08 -22.29 25.94
CA MET A 1 -3.92 -21.54 26.90
C MET A 1 -4.69 -20.41 26.21
N ASP A 2 -4.06 -19.70 25.26
CA ASP A 2 -4.62 -18.53 24.57
C ASP A 2 -6.00 -18.75 23.91
N ASN A 3 -6.23 -19.90 23.27
CA ASN A 3 -7.52 -20.18 22.62
C ASN A 3 -8.67 -20.36 23.63
N LEU A 4 -8.39 -20.96 24.80
CA LEU A 4 -9.41 -21.16 25.85
C LEU A 4 -9.72 -19.83 26.55
N VAL A 5 -8.69 -19.02 26.83
CA VAL A 5 -8.84 -17.67 27.38
C VAL A 5 -9.66 -16.81 26.43
N ARG A 6 -9.35 -16.82 25.13
CA ARG A 6 -10.08 -16.06 24.11
C ARG A 6 -11.54 -16.51 23.99
N LEU A 7 -11.82 -17.80 24.10
CA LEU A 7 -13.20 -18.33 24.15
C LEU A 7 -13.96 -17.87 25.39
N LEU A 8 -13.32 -17.86 26.56
CA LEU A 8 -13.92 -17.38 27.80
C LEU A 8 -14.18 -15.88 27.76
N GLU A 9 -13.25 -15.08 27.22
CA GLU A 9 -13.46 -13.65 26.97
C GLU A 9 -14.66 -13.40 26.06
N LEU A 10 -14.81 -14.17 24.99
CA LEU A 10 -15.95 -14.05 24.08
C LEU A 10 -17.27 -14.47 24.74
N ALA A 11 -17.28 -15.56 25.51
CA ALA A 11 -18.45 -16.01 26.28
C ALA A 11 -18.88 -14.98 27.33
N TYR A 12 -17.91 -14.40 28.03
CA TYR A 12 -18.15 -13.32 28.98
C TYR A 12 -18.70 -12.07 28.29
N SER A 13 -18.09 -11.66 27.17
CA SER A 13 -18.53 -10.49 26.38
C SER A 13 -19.93 -10.67 25.79
N ALA A 14 -20.30 -11.90 25.43
CA ALA A 14 -21.63 -12.26 24.94
C ALA A 14 -22.70 -12.21 26.05
N GLY A 15 -22.30 -12.25 27.32
CA GLY A 15 -23.24 -12.47 28.43
C GLY A 15 -23.99 -13.80 28.31
N SER A 16 -23.46 -14.76 27.53
CA SER A 16 -24.15 -15.96 27.11
C SER A 16 -23.17 -17.11 26.86
N VAL A 17 -23.60 -18.33 27.18
CA VAL A 17 -22.91 -19.58 26.81
C VAL A 17 -23.36 -20.10 25.44
N SER A 18 -24.19 -19.34 24.72
CA SER A 18 -24.58 -19.69 23.35
C SER A 18 -23.36 -19.70 22.43
N ALA A 19 -23.05 -20.87 21.89
CA ALA A 19 -21.97 -21.03 20.93
C ALA A 19 -22.16 -20.12 19.69
N VAL A 20 -23.41 -19.88 19.28
CA VAL A 20 -23.74 -19.00 18.15
C VAL A 20 -23.33 -17.56 18.44
N GLU A 21 -23.62 -17.06 19.64
CA GLU A 21 -23.31 -15.67 20.02
C GLU A 21 -21.80 -15.46 20.24
N ILE A 22 -21.14 -16.45 20.84
CA ILE A 22 -19.68 -16.48 20.98
C ILE A 22 -19.00 -16.44 19.61
N MET A 23 -19.47 -17.26 18.66
CA MET A 23 -18.95 -17.27 17.30
C MET A 23 -19.21 -15.93 16.60
N ARG A 24 -20.41 -15.36 16.72
CA ARG A 24 -20.76 -14.06 16.14
C ARG A 24 -19.79 -12.98 16.60
N LEU A 25 -19.52 -12.86 17.91
CA LEU A 25 -18.56 -11.90 18.44
C LEU A 25 -17.11 -12.19 18.00
N GLY A 26 -16.73 -13.46 17.94
CA GLY A 26 -15.42 -13.87 17.43
C GLY A 26 -15.18 -13.38 16.00
N PHE A 27 -16.12 -13.66 15.09
CA PHE A 27 -16.04 -13.21 13.70
C PHE A 27 -16.17 -11.70 13.56
N GLN A 28 -16.97 -11.03 14.40
CA GLN A 28 -17.05 -9.57 14.42
C GLN A 28 -15.69 -8.94 14.75
N ARG A 29 -14.97 -9.51 15.72
CA ARG A 29 -13.61 -9.07 16.07
C ARG A 29 -12.63 -9.32 14.93
N GLU A 30 -12.64 -10.50 14.30
CA GLU A 30 -11.77 -10.76 13.15
C GLU A 30 -12.02 -9.79 12.00
N VAL A 31 -13.28 -9.48 11.67
CA VAL A 31 -13.63 -8.48 10.66
C VAL A 31 -13.05 -7.11 11.01
N GLN A 32 -13.09 -6.73 12.29
CA GLN A 32 -12.55 -5.44 12.73
C GLN A 32 -11.02 -5.39 12.66
N GLU A 33 -10.34 -6.47 13.07
CA GLU A 33 -8.87 -6.60 12.95
C GLU A 33 -8.44 -6.50 11.48
N GLU A 34 -9.15 -7.20 10.59
CA GLU A 34 -8.87 -7.19 9.14
C GLU A 34 -9.17 -5.83 8.49
N ARG A 35 -10.19 -5.09 8.93
CA ARG A 35 -10.43 -3.70 8.50
C ARG A 35 -9.26 -2.78 8.87
N GLY A 36 -8.68 -2.98 10.06
CA GLY A 36 -7.49 -2.27 10.49
C GLY A 36 -6.31 -2.53 9.56
N TRP A 37 -6.01 -3.81 9.29
CA TRP A 37 -4.97 -4.21 8.36
C TRP A 37 -5.19 -3.70 6.94
N PHE A 38 -6.42 -3.81 6.42
CA PHE A 38 -6.79 -3.30 5.11
C PHE A 38 -6.54 -1.78 5.01
N SER A 39 -6.97 -1.02 6.01
CA SER A 39 -6.77 0.44 6.05
C SER A 39 -5.29 0.82 6.12
N PHE A 40 -4.51 0.07 6.89
CA PHE A 40 -3.06 0.25 6.98
C PHE A 40 -2.37 -0.03 5.63
N LEU A 41 -2.69 -1.15 4.98
CA LEU A 41 -2.15 -1.50 3.66
C LEU A 41 -2.55 -0.47 2.59
N TYR A 42 -3.79 0.01 2.63
CA TYR A 42 -4.25 1.08 1.75
C TYR A 42 -3.43 2.36 1.92
N GLY A 43 -3.20 2.78 3.17
CA GLY A 43 -2.36 3.95 3.46
C GLY A 43 -0.94 3.80 2.92
N TRP A 44 -0.35 2.61 3.03
CA TRP A 44 0.96 2.30 2.43
C TRP A 44 0.95 2.38 0.89
N CYS A 45 -0.09 1.88 0.24
CA CYS A 45 -0.23 2.01 -1.21
C CYS A 45 -0.27 3.47 -1.64
N VAL A 46 -1.03 4.32 -0.94
CA VAL A 46 -1.09 5.77 -1.20
C VAL A 46 0.29 6.40 -1.02
N HIS A 47 0.96 6.13 0.09
CA HIS A 47 2.29 6.68 0.37
C HIS A 47 3.33 6.32 -0.71
N VAL A 48 3.36 5.06 -1.15
CA VAL A 48 4.29 4.63 -2.21
C VAL A 48 3.89 5.23 -3.57
N ALA A 49 2.60 5.35 -3.86
CA ALA A 49 2.13 6.01 -5.08
C ALA A 49 2.56 7.49 -5.14
N ASP A 50 2.44 8.23 -4.04
CA ASP A 50 2.91 9.61 -3.93
C ASP A 50 4.42 9.70 -4.16
N ARG A 51 5.18 8.74 -3.62
CA ARG A 51 6.63 8.68 -3.85
C ARG A 51 6.98 8.42 -5.32
N VAL A 52 6.27 7.53 -6.00
CA VAL A 52 6.44 7.30 -7.44
C VAL A 52 6.11 8.57 -8.23
N ALA A 53 5.03 9.27 -7.89
CA ALA A 53 4.66 10.53 -8.54
C ALA A 53 5.73 11.61 -8.33
N TYR A 54 6.26 11.73 -7.12
CA TYR A 54 7.36 12.65 -6.79
C TYR A 54 8.63 12.35 -7.59
N LEU A 55 9.01 11.07 -7.71
CA LEU A 55 10.17 10.67 -8.50
C LEU A 55 9.97 10.95 -9.99
N ASN A 56 8.77 10.71 -10.53
CA ASN A 56 8.45 11.08 -11.91
C ASN A 56 8.59 12.59 -12.13
N ALA A 57 8.16 13.43 -11.18
CA ALA A 57 8.32 14.88 -11.27
C ALA A 57 9.80 15.29 -11.30
N ILE A 58 10.65 14.75 -10.41
CA ILE A 58 12.10 15.01 -10.44
C ILE A 58 12.70 14.60 -11.79
N ILE A 59 12.38 13.40 -12.27
CA ILE A 59 12.90 12.89 -13.55
C ILE A 59 12.50 13.83 -14.69
N GLN A 60 11.25 14.28 -14.72
CA GLN A 60 10.74 15.19 -15.74
C GLN A 60 11.46 16.55 -15.71
N GLU A 61 11.71 17.12 -14.53
CA GLU A 61 12.46 18.37 -14.39
C GLU A 61 13.92 18.21 -14.84
N LEU A 62 14.56 17.08 -14.53
CA LEU A 62 15.93 16.79 -14.98
C LEU A 62 16.00 16.57 -16.50
N GLU A 63 15.02 15.88 -17.08
CA GLU A 63 14.88 15.68 -18.53
C GLU A 63 14.64 17.02 -19.24
N PHE A 64 13.84 17.91 -18.66
CA PHE A 64 13.68 19.27 -19.18
C PHE A 64 15.00 20.07 -19.13
N CYS A 65 15.72 20.00 -18.00
CA CYS A 65 17.01 20.69 -17.84
C CYS A 65 18.07 20.20 -18.84
N ILE A 66 18.17 18.90 -19.08
CA ILE A 66 19.18 18.35 -20.01
C ILE A 66 18.87 18.72 -21.46
N ASP A 67 17.58 18.78 -21.84
CA ASP A 67 17.16 19.23 -23.16
C ASP A 67 17.50 20.71 -23.37
N ASP A 68 17.20 21.58 -22.41
CA ASP A 68 17.55 23.01 -22.47
C ASP A 68 19.07 23.25 -22.48
N MET A 69 19.84 22.48 -21.69
CA MET A 69 21.30 22.54 -21.73
C MET A 69 21.87 22.03 -23.04
N SER A 70 21.26 21.02 -23.67
CA SER A 70 21.69 20.55 -24.99
C SER A 70 21.51 21.63 -26.06
N VAL A 71 20.39 22.38 -25.98
CA VAL A 71 20.14 23.56 -26.82
C VAL A 71 21.14 24.68 -26.51
N ALA A 72 21.40 24.96 -25.23
CA ALA A 72 22.36 25.98 -24.83
C ALA A 72 23.82 25.61 -25.19
N GLN A 73 24.21 24.34 -25.11
CA GLN A 73 25.52 23.84 -25.57
C GLN A 73 25.67 23.99 -27.08
N LEU A 74 24.61 23.70 -27.85
CA LEU A 74 24.57 23.92 -29.30
C LEU A 74 24.75 25.40 -29.67
N VAL A 75 24.30 26.32 -28.80
CA VAL A 75 24.33 27.77 -29.04
C VAL A 75 25.55 28.49 -28.41
N VAL A 76 26.13 27.98 -27.32
CA VAL A 76 27.08 28.74 -26.45
C VAL A 76 28.35 27.95 -26.01
N GLU A 77 28.62 26.75 -26.52
CA GLU A 77 29.83 25.95 -26.14
C GLU A 77 29.97 25.73 -24.60
N LEU A 78 28.87 25.38 -23.91
CA LEU A 78 28.90 24.99 -22.50
C LEU A 78 29.77 23.73 -22.29
N ARG A 79 30.43 23.63 -21.12
CA ARG A 79 31.32 22.50 -20.79
C ARG A 79 30.56 21.17 -20.79
N SER A 80 31.15 20.14 -21.39
CA SER A 80 30.49 18.84 -21.64
C SER A 80 30.19 17.99 -20.39
N ASP A 81 30.75 18.34 -19.24
CA ASP A 81 30.72 17.50 -18.03
C ASP A 81 29.38 17.58 -17.27
N ASP A 82 28.67 18.71 -17.37
CA ASP A 82 27.37 18.90 -16.70
C ASP A 82 26.30 17.97 -17.28
N GLY A 83 26.30 17.74 -18.60
CA GLY A 83 25.36 16.82 -19.26
C GLY A 83 25.49 15.38 -18.77
N LEU A 84 26.70 14.93 -18.43
CA LEU A 84 26.93 13.59 -17.88
C LEU A 84 26.33 13.45 -16.49
N VAL A 85 26.52 14.44 -15.61
CA VAL A 85 25.96 14.44 -14.25
C VAL A 85 24.42 14.39 -14.28
N PHE A 86 23.78 15.11 -15.19
CA PHE A 86 22.33 15.06 -15.36
C PHE A 86 21.86 13.69 -15.88
N ALA A 87 22.53 13.14 -16.89
CA ALA A 87 22.21 11.81 -17.41
C ALA A 87 22.33 10.72 -16.33
N ASP A 88 23.40 10.75 -15.55
CA ASP A 88 23.61 9.83 -14.42
C ASP A 88 22.53 10.00 -13.34
N SER A 89 22.16 11.25 -13.02
CA SER A 89 21.09 11.55 -12.06
C SER A 89 19.74 11.03 -12.53
N ILE A 90 19.40 11.22 -13.81
CA ILE A 90 18.16 10.71 -14.42
C ILE A 90 18.13 9.18 -14.33
N MET A 91 19.24 8.51 -14.68
CA MET A 91 19.33 7.04 -14.61
C MET A 91 19.17 6.54 -13.17
N TYR A 92 19.82 7.20 -12.21
CA TYR A 92 19.69 6.89 -10.78
C TYR A 92 18.23 7.01 -10.29
N PHE A 93 17.56 8.12 -10.58
CA PHE A 93 16.18 8.32 -10.16
C PHE A 93 15.21 7.37 -10.87
N LYS A 94 15.43 7.05 -12.16
CA LYS A 94 14.64 6.04 -12.88
C LYS A 94 14.71 4.67 -12.21
N ALA A 95 15.91 4.23 -11.81
CA ALA A 95 16.08 2.95 -11.12
C ALA A 95 15.28 2.90 -9.79
N ILE A 96 15.33 3.97 -8.99
CA ILE A 96 14.56 4.05 -7.73
C ILE A 96 13.06 4.10 -8.01
N ARG A 97 12.65 4.87 -9.03
CA ARG A 97 11.25 4.99 -9.45
C ARG A 97 10.70 3.63 -9.87
N ASP A 98 11.43 2.87 -10.68
CA ASP A 98 11.03 1.55 -11.15
C ASP A 98 10.88 0.57 -9.98
N PHE A 99 11.80 0.60 -9.02
CA PHE A 99 11.70 -0.20 -7.80
C PHE A 99 10.45 0.15 -6.97
N GLU A 100 10.17 1.44 -6.71
CA GLU A 100 8.97 1.84 -5.97
C GLU A 100 7.67 1.53 -6.74
N ALA A 101 7.69 1.61 -8.08
CA ALA A 101 6.56 1.24 -8.92
C ALA A 101 6.25 -0.26 -8.86
N GLU A 102 7.28 -1.12 -8.92
CA GLU A 102 7.11 -2.58 -8.76
C GLU A 102 6.59 -2.92 -7.35
N LYS A 103 7.16 -2.28 -6.33
CA LYS A 103 6.69 -2.41 -4.95
C LYS A 103 5.23 -2.00 -4.80
N LEU A 104 4.80 -0.90 -5.43
CA LEU A 104 3.40 -0.47 -5.45
C LEU A 104 2.50 -1.52 -6.10
N ALA A 105 2.90 -2.06 -7.25
CA ALA A 105 2.14 -3.10 -7.94
C ALA A 105 1.93 -4.34 -7.04
N ASN A 106 2.98 -4.78 -6.36
CA ASN A 106 2.90 -5.89 -5.41
C ASN A 106 1.97 -5.56 -4.22
N MET A 107 2.08 -4.36 -3.64
CA MET A 107 1.19 -3.92 -2.57
C MET A 107 -0.28 -3.88 -2.99
N GLN A 108 -0.56 -3.45 -4.22
CA GLN A 108 -1.93 -3.45 -4.76
C GLN A 108 -2.51 -4.86 -4.88
N LEU A 109 -1.70 -5.86 -5.26
CA LEU A 109 -2.14 -7.26 -5.25
C LEU A 109 -2.49 -7.74 -3.83
N PHE A 110 -1.66 -7.42 -2.84
CA PHE A 110 -1.95 -7.74 -1.43
C PHE A 110 -3.22 -7.04 -0.94
N LEU A 111 -3.43 -5.78 -1.31
CA LEU A 111 -4.61 -5.01 -0.95
C LEU A 111 -5.88 -5.63 -1.55
N GLN A 112 -5.84 -6.06 -2.82
CA GLN A 112 -6.96 -6.75 -3.47
C GLN A 112 -7.28 -8.09 -2.80
N ALA A 113 -6.25 -8.86 -2.45
CA ALA A 113 -6.43 -10.10 -1.69
C ALA A 113 -7.07 -9.83 -0.32
N SER A 114 -6.58 -8.82 0.41
CA SER A 114 -7.13 -8.40 1.69
C SER A 114 -8.60 -7.96 1.57
N ALA A 115 -8.96 -7.19 0.54
CA ALA A 115 -10.34 -6.81 0.25
C ALA A 115 -11.25 -8.04 0.06
N ALA A 116 -10.79 -9.03 -0.73
CA ALA A 116 -11.54 -10.26 -0.97
C ALA A 116 -11.71 -11.09 0.32
N HIS A 117 -10.67 -11.17 1.15
CA HIS A 117 -10.74 -11.84 2.46
C HIS A 117 -11.70 -11.15 3.41
N LEU A 118 -11.63 -9.82 3.52
CA LEU A 118 -12.54 -9.03 4.34
C LEU A 118 -13.99 -9.21 3.88
N GLY A 119 -14.24 -9.14 2.57
CA GLY A 119 -15.56 -9.37 1.99
C GLY A 119 -16.14 -10.74 2.35
N ARG A 120 -15.33 -11.81 2.24
CA ARG A 120 -15.75 -13.17 2.63
C ARG A 120 -16.08 -13.28 4.12
N ARG A 121 -15.26 -12.69 4.99
CA ARG A 121 -15.52 -12.69 6.45
C ARG A 121 -16.78 -11.92 6.80
N MET A 122 -17.01 -10.77 6.17
CA MET A 122 -18.24 -9.99 6.35
C MET A 122 -19.48 -10.75 5.90
N GLN A 123 -19.42 -11.44 4.75
CA GLN A 123 -20.51 -12.30 4.28
C GLN A 123 -20.80 -13.45 5.24
N PHE A 124 -19.76 -14.07 5.81
CA PHE A 124 -19.92 -15.12 6.80
C PHE A 124 -20.57 -14.58 8.08
N LEU A 125 -20.08 -13.46 8.60
CA LEU A 125 -20.65 -12.80 9.78
C LEU A 125 -22.13 -12.42 9.59
N ALA A 126 -22.52 -12.00 8.39
CA ALA A 126 -23.92 -11.65 8.09
C ALA A 126 -24.90 -12.81 8.29
N ARG A 127 -24.44 -14.07 8.21
CA ARG A 127 -25.28 -15.27 8.45
C ARG A 127 -25.80 -15.34 9.88
N PHE A 128 -25.07 -14.77 10.84
CA PHE A 128 -25.50 -14.71 12.24
C PHE A 128 -26.62 -13.71 12.48
N ASN A 129 -26.77 -12.69 11.62
CA ASN A 129 -27.85 -11.70 11.74
C ASN A 129 -29.17 -12.20 11.11
N ALA A 130 -29.13 -13.30 10.37
CA ALA A 130 -30.29 -13.92 9.73
C ALA A 130 -30.85 -15.12 10.52
N MET A 131 -30.21 -15.48 11.63
CA MET A 131 -30.64 -16.49 12.60
C MET A 131 -31.34 -15.81 13.79
#